data_AF-A0A2E3XFE0-F1
#
_entry.id   AF-A0A2E3XFE0-F1
#
_cell.length_a   1.000
_cell.length_b   1.000
_cell.length_c   1.000
_cell.angle_alpha   90.00
_cell.angle_beta   90.00
_cell.angle_gamma   90.00
#
_symmetry.space_group_name_H-M   'P 1'
#
loop_
_entity.id
_entity.type
_entity.pdbx_description
1 polymer ?
#
loop_
_entity_poly.entity_id
_entity_poly.type
_entity_poly.pdbx_seq_one_letter_code
_entity_poly.pdbx_strand_id
1 'polypeptide(L)'
;MINFVPIFILIMSLTFGTLNAHAHELWLDSKEFQPPGGENVKIELRNGENFKGINLIYFNKWVKQFFWVQNGKRYNVKSRTGDLPAMSTSIESEGLVSVVYESMPDSLTYNEWEKFTNFIKHKDFPDAEKSHMARKLAKTGFKEIYHRYSKALIGLGHSKGRDGNFGLETEFVAQTNPYVDSANSDFKAQLLYQQLPRKNAQVEVFERDPEGLVRIFMLRTNEDGRVSVPIKPGFDYLLDAVVLREVTPDTKDGAVWESLWAALTFSVPSR
;
A
#
# COMPACT_ATOMS: atom_id res chain seq x y z
N MET A 1 -58.91 17.15 36.10
CA MET A 1 -58.90 16.59 34.74
C MET A 1 -57.57 16.94 34.08
N ILE A 2 -56.74 15.91 33.90
CA ILE A 2 -55.68 15.71 32.89
C ILE A 2 -54.62 16.83 32.75
N ASN A 3 -53.47 16.64 33.40
CA ASN A 3 -52.21 17.30 33.08
C ASN A 3 -51.56 16.60 31.87
N PHE A 4 -51.29 17.34 30.79
CA PHE A 4 -50.51 16.84 29.66
C PHE A 4 -49.01 17.04 29.93
N VAL A 5 -48.26 15.95 30.04
CA VAL A 5 -46.79 15.96 30.03
C VAL A 5 -46.34 15.80 28.57
N PRO A 6 -45.52 16.70 28.02
CA PRO A 6 -44.95 16.51 26.68
C PRO A 6 -43.84 15.46 26.75
N ILE A 7 -44.05 14.31 26.11
CA ILE A 7 -43.01 13.29 25.89
C ILE A 7 -42.10 13.80 24.78
N PHE A 8 -40.88 14.19 25.13
CA PHE A 8 -39.82 14.45 24.17
C PHE A 8 -39.28 13.11 23.67
N ILE A 9 -39.63 12.73 22.44
CA ILE A 9 -39.03 11.57 21.77
C ILE A 9 -37.65 12.00 21.26
N LEU A 10 -36.60 11.53 21.94
CA LEU A 10 -35.22 11.65 21.46
C LEU A 10 -35.05 10.71 20.27
N ILE A 11 -35.16 11.24 19.05
CA ILE A 11 -34.79 10.51 17.83
C ILE A 11 -33.26 10.40 17.83
N MET A 12 -32.76 9.26 18.28
CA MET A 12 -31.34 8.91 18.19
C MET A 12 -31.06 8.55 16.74
N SER A 13 -30.65 9.54 15.95
CA SER A 13 -30.20 9.36 14.57
C SER A 13 -28.98 8.43 14.57
N LEU A 14 -29.19 7.15 14.24
CA LEU A 14 -28.11 6.24 13.89
C LEU A 14 -27.48 6.77 12.60
N THR A 15 -26.40 7.55 12.74
CA THR A 15 -25.51 7.86 11.63
C THR A 15 -24.79 6.57 11.25
N PHE A 16 -25.37 5.84 10.30
CA PHE A 16 -24.61 4.85 9.53
C PHE A 16 -23.49 5.61 8.83
N GLY A 17 -22.27 5.54 9.38
CA GLY A 17 -21.09 6.03 8.71
C GLY A 17 -21.05 5.39 7.33
N THR A 18 -21.07 6.21 6.28
CA THR A 18 -20.87 5.74 4.93
C THR A 18 -19.52 5.05 4.90
N LEU A 19 -19.51 3.74 4.65
CA LEU A 19 -18.30 3.03 4.25
C LEU A 19 -17.83 3.72 2.97
N ASN A 20 -16.86 4.62 3.13
CA ASN A 20 -16.20 5.30 2.02
C ASN A 20 -15.41 4.23 1.28
N ALA A 21 -16.00 3.65 0.25
CA ALA A 21 -15.32 2.69 -0.62
C ALA A 21 -14.31 3.45 -1.50
N HIS A 22 -13.19 3.85 -0.89
CA HIS A 22 -11.97 4.12 -1.62
C HIS A 22 -11.20 2.80 -1.74
N ALA A 23 -10.49 2.59 -2.84
CA ALA A 23 -9.37 1.66 -2.81
C ALA A 23 -8.32 2.29 -1.87
N HIS A 24 -8.39 1.94 -0.59
CA HIS A 24 -7.42 2.38 0.41
C HIS A 24 -6.04 1.79 0.12
N GLU A 25 -4.99 2.40 0.65
CA GLU A 25 -3.65 1.82 0.63
C GLU A 25 -3.67 0.43 1.27
N LEU A 26 -2.86 -0.49 0.73
CA LEU A 26 -2.58 -1.77 1.36
C LEU A 26 -1.08 -1.95 1.45
N TRP A 27 -0.58 -2.13 2.66
CA TRP A 27 0.83 -2.25 2.92
C TRP A 27 1.12 -3.43 3.85
N LEU A 28 2.38 -3.87 3.78
CA LEU A 28 2.95 -4.80 4.73
C LEU A 28 3.50 -3.97 5.90
N ASP A 29 3.01 -4.19 7.11
CA ASP A 29 3.53 -3.51 8.30
C ASP A 29 4.23 -4.52 9.20
N SER A 30 5.16 -4.05 10.03
CA SER A 30 5.73 -4.85 11.11
C SER A 30 5.73 -4.01 12.37
N LYS A 31 5.33 -4.61 13.48
CA LYS A 31 5.51 -3.98 14.80
C LYS A 31 7.00 -3.78 15.11
N GLU A 32 7.84 -4.65 14.55
CA GLU A 32 9.28 -4.62 14.71
C GLU A 32 9.92 -4.86 13.34
N PHE A 33 10.37 -3.78 12.70
CA PHE A 33 11.10 -3.86 11.43
C PHE A 33 12.53 -4.40 11.60
N GLN A 34 13.01 -4.48 12.85
CA GLN A 34 14.27 -5.11 13.24
C GLN A 34 14.06 -6.01 14.46
N PRO A 35 13.37 -7.16 14.30
CA PRO A 35 13.09 -8.05 15.42
C PRO A 35 14.41 -8.60 16.02
N PRO A 36 14.48 -8.77 17.36
CA PRO A 36 15.64 -9.37 18.00
C PRO A 36 15.96 -10.78 17.47
N GLY A 37 17.22 -11.19 17.57
CA GLY A 37 17.65 -12.53 17.18
C GLY A 37 16.87 -13.62 17.90
N GLY A 38 16.37 -14.61 17.16
CA GLY A 38 15.57 -15.71 17.69
C GLY A 38 14.06 -15.45 17.69
N GLU A 39 13.61 -14.22 17.41
CA GLU A 39 12.19 -13.92 17.23
C GLU A 39 11.73 -14.18 15.79
N ASN A 40 10.43 -14.45 15.64
CA ASN A 40 9.83 -14.58 14.32
C ASN A 40 9.63 -13.21 13.69
N VAL A 41 9.93 -13.10 12.40
CA VAL A 41 9.48 -11.99 11.57
C VAL A 41 7.95 -12.07 11.43
N LYS A 42 7.27 -11.04 11.90
CA LYS A 42 5.80 -10.92 11.87
C LYS A 42 5.39 -9.80 10.93
N ILE A 43 4.61 -10.13 9.90
CA ILE A 43 4.12 -9.13 8.93
C ILE A 43 2.60 -9.06 8.98
N GLU A 44 2.10 -7.87 9.22
CA GLU A 44 0.69 -7.51 9.19
C GLU A 44 0.30 -7.07 7.78
N LEU A 45 -0.93 -7.42 7.37
CA LEU A 45 -1.49 -6.97 6.10
C LEU A 45 -2.43 -5.80 6.41
N ARG A 46 -1.95 -4.57 6.31
CA ARG A 46 -2.71 -3.39 6.72
C ARG A 46 -3.47 -2.80 5.54
N ASN A 47 -4.72 -2.38 5.79
CA ASN A 47 -5.52 -1.63 4.83
C ASN A 47 -6.17 -0.42 5.50
N GLY A 48 -6.00 0.75 4.90
CA GLY A 48 -6.47 2.01 5.45
C GLY A 48 -5.79 3.20 4.78
N GLU A 49 -5.86 4.36 5.42
CA GLU A 49 -5.38 5.64 4.87
C GLU A 49 -4.46 6.33 5.88
N ASN A 50 -3.60 7.23 5.41
CA ASN A 50 -2.71 8.00 6.28
C ASN A 50 -1.83 7.10 7.17
N PHE A 51 -1.38 5.95 6.64
CA PHE A 51 -0.59 4.94 7.36
C PHE A 51 -1.28 4.40 8.63
N LYS A 52 -2.61 4.49 8.69
CA LYS A 52 -3.48 3.98 9.76
C LYS A 52 -4.54 3.08 9.15
N GLY A 53 -4.61 1.85 9.62
CA GLY A 53 -5.49 0.87 8.99
C GLY A 53 -5.74 -0.35 9.85
N ILE A 54 -6.75 -1.12 9.46
CA ILE A 54 -7.06 -2.40 10.09
C ILE A 54 -6.04 -3.45 9.65
N ASN A 55 -5.70 -4.38 10.54
CA ASN A 55 -4.93 -5.56 10.17
C ASN A 55 -5.89 -6.59 9.59
N LEU A 56 -5.70 -6.93 8.32
CA LEU A 56 -6.51 -7.90 7.61
C LEU A 56 -6.05 -9.31 7.97
N ILE A 57 -7.04 -10.17 8.19
CA ILE A 57 -6.83 -11.60 8.33
C ILE A 57 -6.33 -12.13 6.98
N TYR A 58 -5.31 -12.99 7.03
CA TYR A 58 -4.83 -13.66 5.83
C TYR A 58 -5.86 -14.65 5.31
N PHE A 59 -6.15 -14.59 4.01
CA PHE A 59 -7.09 -15.50 3.35
C PHE A 59 -6.53 -15.94 2.00
N ASN A 60 -6.25 -17.23 1.83
CA ASN A 60 -5.58 -17.79 0.64
C ASN A 60 -6.19 -17.31 -0.69
N LYS A 61 -7.52 -17.24 -0.79
CA LYS A 61 -8.23 -16.83 -2.03
C LYS A 61 -7.94 -15.39 -2.48
N TRP A 62 -7.43 -14.54 -1.59
CA TRP A 62 -7.15 -13.13 -1.87
C TRP A 62 -5.68 -12.87 -2.23
N VAL A 63 -4.85 -13.91 -2.19
CA VAL A 63 -3.39 -13.79 -2.32
C VAL A 63 -2.94 -14.50 -3.58
N LYS A 64 -2.38 -13.74 -4.52
CA LYS A 64 -1.78 -14.29 -5.74
C LYS A 64 -0.38 -14.83 -5.46
N GLN A 65 0.43 -14.07 -4.73
CA GLN A 65 1.71 -14.55 -4.18
C GLN A 65 2.07 -13.84 -2.89
N PHE A 66 2.68 -14.58 -1.97
CA PHE A 66 3.23 -14.04 -0.72
C PHE A 66 4.50 -14.80 -0.36
N PHE A 67 5.62 -14.09 -0.39
CA PHE A 67 6.94 -14.69 -0.25
C PHE A 67 7.90 -13.70 0.40
N TRP A 68 9.05 -14.20 0.84
CA TRP A 68 10.17 -13.37 1.25
C TRP A 68 11.45 -13.80 0.55
N VAL A 69 12.38 -12.86 0.41
CA VAL A 69 13.67 -13.05 -0.24
C VAL A 69 14.77 -12.57 0.68
N GLN A 70 15.82 -13.38 0.82
CA GLN A 70 17.05 -13.00 1.49
C GLN A 70 18.23 -13.60 0.71
N ASN A 71 19.28 -12.82 0.50
CA ASN A 71 20.50 -13.28 -0.20
C ASN A 71 20.21 -13.92 -1.57
N GLY A 72 19.22 -13.38 -2.30
CA GLY A 72 18.79 -13.88 -3.61
C GLY A 72 17.99 -15.19 -3.59
N LYS A 73 17.71 -15.76 -2.41
CA LYS A 73 16.88 -16.96 -2.27
C LYS A 73 15.46 -16.57 -1.89
N ARG A 74 14.49 -17.14 -2.61
CA ARG A 74 13.05 -16.92 -2.41
C ARG A 74 12.43 -18.05 -1.61
N TYR A 75 11.57 -17.70 -0.66
CA TYR A 75 10.82 -18.62 0.20
C TYR A 75 9.36 -18.20 0.25
N ASN A 76 8.45 -19.14 0.01
CA ASN A 76 7.01 -18.85 0.14
C ASN A 76 6.64 -18.70 1.63
N VAL A 77 5.78 -17.72 1.91
CA VAL A 77 5.17 -17.58 3.24
C VAL A 77 4.18 -18.73 3.44
N LYS A 78 4.26 -19.41 4.58
CA LYS A 78 3.43 -20.59 4.91
C LYS A 78 2.31 -20.23 5.88
N SER A 79 1.42 -19.34 5.47
CA SER A 79 0.28 -18.91 6.28
C SER A 79 -0.96 -19.75 6.00
N ARG A 80 -1.89 -19.73 6.95
CA ARG A 80 -3.19 -20.41 6.89
C ARG A 80 -4.29 -19.36 6.88
N THR A 81 -5.37 -19.65 6.15
CA THR A 81 -6.57 -18.81 6.23
C THR A 81 -7.00 -18.62 7.69
N GLY A 82 -7.12 -17.37 8.14
CA GLY A 82 -7.37 -17.03 9.54
C GLY A 82 -6.16 -16.44 10.27
N ASP A 83 -4.95 -16.55 9.72
CA ASP A 83 -3.74 -16.05 10.38
C ASP A 83 -3.75 -14.52 10.51
N LEU A 84 -3.34 -14.06 11.69
CA LEU A 84 -3.20 -12.65 12.08
C LEU A 84 -2.07 -12.58 13.14
N PRO A 85 -0.85 -12.10 12.82
CA PRO A 85 -0.41 -11.45 11.58
C PRO A 85 -0.42 -12.38 10.36
N ALA A 86 -0.44 -11.78 9.17
CA ALA A 86 -0.49 -12.51 7.90
C ALA A 86 0.75 -13.36 7.64
N MET A 87 1.91 -13.01 8.20
CA MET A 87 3.12 -13.84 8.23
C MET A 87 3.66 -13.90 9.65
N SER A 88 4.12 -15.07 10.06
CA SER A 88 4.97 -15.29 11.24
C SER A 88 5.98 -16.37 10.87
N THR A 89 7.25 -16.00 10.69
CA THR A 89 8.27 -16.93 10.18
C THR A 89 9.58 -16.74 10.92
N SER A 90 10.18 -17.85 11.36
CA SER A 90 11.54 -17.86 11.89
C SER A 90 12.53 -17.81 10.72
N ILE A 91 13.45 -16.85 10.75
CA ILE A 91 14.52 -16.68 9.77
C ILE A 91 15.82 -16.62 10.57
N GLU A 92 16.63 -17.67 10.48
CA GLU A 92 17.86 -17.82 11.29
C GLU A 92 19.02 -16.97 10.77
N SER A 93 19.06 -16.71 9.46
CA SER A 93 20.14 -15.95 8.85
C SER A 93 19.95 -14.44 9.00
N GLU A 94 21.03 -13.76 9.38
CA GLU A 94 21.10 -12.31 9.40
C GLU A 94 21.13 -11.70 7.99
N GLY A 95 20.66 -10.47 7.87
CA GLY A 95 20.67 -9.68 6.64
C GLY A 95 19.34 -9.03 6.32
N LEU A 96 19.31 -8.32 5.19
CA LEU A 96 18.10 -7.68 4.68
C LEU A 96 17.14 -8.73 4.11
N VAL A 97 15.91 -8.73 4.60
CA VAL A 97 14.80 -9.53 4.07
C VAL A 97 13.83 -8.62 3.34
N SER A 98 13.53 -8.93 2.08
CA SER A 98 12.42 -8.32 1.34
C SER A 98 11.21 -9.23 1.41
N VAL A 99 10.12 -8.79 2.02
CA VAL A 99 8.83 -9.49 2.03
C VAL A 99 7.95 -8.90 0.94
N VAL A 100 7.29 -9.73 0.14
CA VAL A 100 6.54 -9.32 -1.04
C VAL A 100 5.17 -9.99 -1.05
N TYR A 101 4.14 -9.17 -1.24
CA TYR A 101 2.74 -9.56 -1.31
C TYR A 101 2.10 -9.02 -2.59
N GLU A 102 1.39 -9.89 -3.30
CA GLU A 102 0.52 -9.53 -4.42
C GLU A 102 -0.88 -10.07 -4.16
N SER A 103 -1.88 -9.19 -4.22
CA SER A 103 -3.28 -9.60 -4.10
C SER A 103 -3.80 -10.25 -5.39
N MET A 104 -4.81 -11.11 -5.26
CA MET A 104 -5.75 -11.30 -6.37
C MET A 104 -6.43 -9.95 -6.67
N PRO A 105 -6.85 -9.69 -7.93
CA PRO A 105 -7.64 -8.51 -8.23
C PRO A 105 -8.92 -8.49 -7.41
N ASP A 106 -9.36 -7.29 -7.08
CA ASP A 106 -10.70 -7.03 -6.58
C ASP A 106 -11.29 -5.82 -7.32
N SER A 107 -12.56 -5.52 -7.12
CA SER A 107 -13.25 -4.47 -7.86
C SER A 107 -14.04 -3.54 -6.95
N LEU A 108 -14.23 -2.32 -7.41
CA LEU A 108 -15.12 -1.36 -6.79
C LEU A 108 -16.02 -0.71 -7.84
N THR A 109 -17.17 -0.22 -7.38
CA THR A 109 -18.12 0.51 -8.22
C THR A 109 -18.15 1.97 -7.78
N TYR A 110 -17.93 2.89 -8.71
CA TYR A 110 -18.07 4.33 -8.46
C TYR A 110 -19.53 4.74 -8.52
N ASN A 111 -20.21 4.74 -7.37
CA ASN A 111 -21.61 5.18 -7.28
C ASN A 111 -21.75 6.71 -7.25
N GLU A 112 -20.66 7.43 -6.95
CA GLU A 112 -20.60 8.88 -6.89
C GLU A 112 -19.44 9.37 -7.75
N TRP A 113 -19.72 10.26 -8.71
CA TRP A 113 -18.70 10.80 -9.61
C TRP A 113 -17.55 11.50 -8.86
N GLU A 114 -17.91 12.20 -7.78
CA GLU A 114 -16.96 12.94 -6.94
C GLU A 114 -15.86 12.05 -6.36
N LYS A 115 -16.18 10.79 -6.02
CA LYS A 115 -15.19 9.82 -5.52
C LYS A 115 -14.11 9.51 -6.55
N PHE A 116 -14.50 9.38 -7.82
CA PHE A 116 -13.55 9.18 -8.91
C PHE A 116 -12.73 10.44 -9.17
N THR A 117 -13.37 11.62 -9.27
CA THR A 117 -12.64 12.88 -9.51
C THR A 117 -11.67 13.22 -8.37
N ASN A 118 -12.03 12.95 -7.12
CA ASN A 118 -11.14 13.15 -5.97
C ASN A 118 -9.96 12.17 -6.02
N PHE A 119 -10.20 10.90 -6.35
CA PHE A 119 -9.15 9.91 -6.52
C PHE A 119 -8.15 10.30 -7.62
N ILE A 120 -8.63 10.63 -8.82
CA ILE A 120 -7.75 10.98 -9.95
C ILE A 120 -7.00 12.29 -9.70
N LYS A 121 -7.62 13.25 -9.00
CA LYS A 121 -6.95 14.49 -8.61
C LYS A 121 -5.87 14.23 -7.56
N HIS A 122 -6.18 13.42 -6.55
CA HIS A 122 -5.26 13.13 -5.46
C HIS A 122 -4.05 12.31 -5.92
N LYS A 123 -4.27 11.28 -6.76
CA LYS A 123 -3.20 10.42 -7.31
C LYS A 123 -2.59 10.95 -8.63
N ASP A 124 -2.90 12.20 -9.01
CA ASP A 124 -2.33 12.94 -10.15
C ASP A 124 -2.51 12.28 -11.54
N PHE A 125 -3.77 12.03 -11.92
CA PHE A 125 -4.16 11.55 -13.25
C PHE A 125 -4.97 12.62 -14.02
N PRO A 126 -4.33 13.68 -14.54
CA PRO A 126 -5.02 14.84 -15.10
C PRO A 126 -5.88 14.54 -16.35
N ASP A 127 -5.53 13.51 -17.11
CA ASP A 127 -6.24 13.14 -18.34
C ASP A 127 -7.39 12.13 -18.11
N ALA A 128 -7.51 11.55 -16.92
CA ALA A 128 -8.44 10.44 -16.67
C ALA A 128 -9.91 10.86 -16.85
N GLU A 129 -10.30 12.03 -16.37
CA GLU A 129 -11.66 12.56 -16.58
C GLU A 129 -11.95 12.81 -18.06
N LYS A 130 -11.02 13.45 -18.78
CA LYS A 130 -11.16 13.71 -20.21
C LYS A 130 -11.32 12.41 -20.99
N SER A 131 -10.49 11.40 -20.70
CA SER A 131 -10.61 10.06 -21.27
C SER A 131 -11.96 9.42 -20.96
N HIS A 132 -12.40 9.47 -19.70
CA HIS A 132 -13.68 8.88 -19.28
C HIS A 132 -14.85 9.44 -20.11
N MET A 133 -14.88 10.76 -20.27
CA MET A 133 -15.92 11.46 -21.05
C MET A 133 -15.81 11.16 -22.55
N ALA A 134 -14.59 11.08 -23.10
CA ALA A 134 -14.37 10.74 -24.51
C ALA A 134 -14.86 9.32 -24.85
N ARG A 135 -14.74 8.38 -23.91
CA ARG A 135 -15.28 7.02 -24.01
C ARG A 135 -16.81 6.94 -23.78
N LYS A 136 -17.48 8.07 -23.52
CA LYS A 136 -18.94 8.16 -23.27
C LYS A 136 -19.42 7.23 -22.13
N LEU A 137 -18.58 7.04 -21.13
CA LEU A 137 -18.90 6.23 -19.97
C LEU A 137 -19.89 6.94 -19.04
N ALA A 138 -20.68 6.17 -18.32
CA ALA A 138 -21.57 6.71 -17.30
C ALA A 138 -20.74 7.27 -16.13
N LYS A 139 -21.11 8.44 -15.61
CA LYS A 139 -20.44 9.08 -14.46
C LYS A 139 -20.64 8.34 -13.14
N THR A 140 -21.54 7.36 -13.09
CA THR A 140 -21.79 6.53 -11.91
C THR A 140 -22.10 5.10 -12.35
N GLY A 141 -21.93 4.14 -11.44
CA GLY A 141 -22.19 2.72 -11.67
C GLY A 141 -21.11 2.01 -12.50
N PHE A 142 -20.10 2.73 -12.98
CA PHE A 142 -18.94 2.13 -13.63
C PHE A 142 -17.99 1.49 -12.61
N LYS A 143 -17.24 0.49 -13.07
CA LYS A 143 -16.34 -0.29 -12.21
C LYS A 143 -14.88 -0.03 -12.50
N GLU A 144 -14.09 -0.17 -11.45
CA GLU A 144 -12.65 -0.28 -11.49
C GLU A 144 -12.24 -1.64 -10.93
N ILE A 145 -11.27 -2.28 -11.58
CA ILE A 145 -10.55 -3.43 -11.04
C ILE A 145 -9.21 -2.93 -10.48
N TYR A 146 -8.78 -3.44 -9.33
CA TYR A 146 -7.56 -2.98 -8.71
C TYR A 146 -6.68 -4.13 -8.21
N HIS A 147 -5.37 -3.91 -8.27
CA HIS A 147 -4.34 -4.85 -7.83
C HIS A 147 -3.38 -4.16 -6.85
N ARG A 148 -2.93 -4.90 -5.83
CA ARG A 148 -2.01 -4.38 -4.81
C ARG A 148 -0.71 -5.19 -4.78
N TYR A 149 0.40 -4.48 -4.85
CA TYR A 149 1.78 -4.96 -4.93
C TYR A 149 2.57 -4.33 -3.79
N SER A 150 2.62 -5.02 -2.65
CA SER A 150 3.17 -4.47 -1.41
C SER A 150 4.48 -5.17 -1.05
N LYS A 151 5.49 -4.38 -0.71
CA LYS A 151 6.80 -4.84 -0.25
C LYS A 151 7.09 -4.27 1.14
N ALA A 152 7.76 -5.05 1.99
CA ALA A 152 8.38 -4.57 3.21
C ALA A 152 9.86 -4.97 3.23
N LEU A 153 10.71 -4.08 3.71
CA LEU A 153 12.10 -4.41 4.07
C LEU A 153 12.15 -4.68 5.56
N ILE A 154 12.86 -5.74 5.97
CA ILE A 154 13.06 -6.14 7.36
C ILE A 154 14.56 -6.37 7.58
N GLY A 155 15.12 -5.77 8.62
CA GLY A 155 16.54 -5.90 8.96
C GLY A 155 16.76 -6.92 10.06
N LEU A 156 17.48 -8.02 9.77
CA LEU A 156 17.84 -9.03 10.77
C LEU A 156 19.33 -8.95 11.11
N GLY A 157 19.66 -8.92 12.41
CA GLY A 157 21.04 -8.83 12.89
C GLY A 157 21.81 -7.71 12.19
N HIS A 158 22.92 -8.04 11.53
CA HIS A 158 23.72 -7.06 10.79
C HIS A 158 23.00 -6.34 9.64
N SER A 159 21.82 -6.83 9.21
CA SER A 159 20.92 -6.21 8.22
C SER A 159 21.50 -5.94 6.82
N LYS A 160 22.78 -6.28 6.58
CA LYS A 160 23.43 -6.24 5.26
C LYS A 160 22.65 -7.05 4.22
N GLY A 161 22.62 -6.52 3.00
CA GLY A 161 21.87 -7.10 1.89
C GLY A 161 21.33 -6.00 1.00
N ARG A 162 20.58 -6.39 -0.04
CA ARG A 162 19.96 -5.47 -0.99
C ARG A 162 18.58 -5.99 -1.37
N ASP A 163 17.66 -5.08 -1.63
CA ASP A 163 16.38 -5.41 -2.24
C ASP A 163 16.59 -5.80 -3.72
N GLY A 164 15.56 -6.36 -4.34
CA GLY A 164 15.56 -6.77 -5.74
C GLY A 164 14.28 -6.39 -6.47
N ASN A 165 14.36 -6.46 -7.80
CA ASN A 165 13.20 -6.50 -8.68
C ASN A 165 12.65 -7.93 -8.71
N PHE A 166 11.36 -8.09 -8.39
CA PHE A 166 10.70 -9.39 -8.31
C PHE A 166 9.66 -9.63 -9.40
N GLY A 167 9.60 -8.75 -10.40
CA GLY A 167 8.76 -8.95 -11.58
C GLY A 167 7.29 -8.58 -11.36
N LEU A 168 6.99 -7.71 -10.39
CA LEU A 168 5.61 -7.24 -10.19
C LEU A 168 5.19 -6.30 -11.34
N GLU A 169 3.89 -6.17 -11.60
CA GLU A 169 3.38 -5.32 -12.68
C GLU A 169 3.76 -3.84 -12.44
N THR A 170 3.65 -3.39 -11.19
CA THR A 170 4.24 -2.13 -10.71
C THR A 170 5.01 -2.40 -9.42
N GLU A 171 6.20 -1.84 -9.28
CA GLU A 171 7.13 -2.24 -8.22
C GLU A 171 8.03 -1.10 -7.76
N PHE A 172 8.16 -0.91 -6.44
CA PHE A 172 9.29 -0.19 -5.87
C PHE A 172 10.46 -1.16 -5.64
N VAL A 173 11.63 -0.81 -6.16
CA VAL A 173 12.91 -1.49 -5.92
C VAL A 173 13.79 -0.57 -5.10
N ALA A 174 14.09 -0.96 -3.86
CA ALA A 174 14.97 -0.16 -3.01
C ALA A 174 16.41 -0.21 -3.56
N GLN A 175 17.01 0.97 -3.74
CA GLN A 175 18.39 1.11 -4.21
C GLN A 175 19.38 1.29 -3.05
N THR A 176 18.88 1.71 -1.88
CA THR A 176 19.63 1.82 -0.63
C THR A 176 19.01 0.91 0.42
N ASN A 177 19.85 0.32 1.28
CA ASN A 177 19.38 -0.45 2.43
C ASN A 177 19.13 0.51 3.62
N PRO A 178 17.88 0.60 4.12
CA PRO A 178 17.52 1.59 5.14
C PRO A 178 18.13 1.28 6.52
N TYR A 179 18.77 0.13 6.72
CA TYR A 179 19.37 -0.28 7.99
C TYR A 179 20.88 -0.08 8.05
N VAL A 180 21.56 0.06 6.90
CA VAL A 180 23.04 0.17 6.86
C VAL A 180 23.55 1.36 6.04
N ASP A 181 22.79 1.83 5.04
CA ASP A 181 23.22 2.94 4.15
C ASP A 181 22.61 4.30 4.55
N SER A 182 21.61 4.28 5.44
CA SER A 182 20.72 5.41 5.76
C SER A 182 21.30 6.43 6.73
N ALA A 183 22.44 6.15 7.39
CA ALA A 183 22.86 6.87 8.58
C ALA A 183 22.99 8.39 8.40
N ASN A 184 23.16 8.90 7.16
CA ASN A 184 23.15 10.34 6.82
C ASN A 184 22.73 10.61 5.35
N SER A 185 21.90 9.77 4.71
CA SER A 185 21.50 9.99 3.31
C SER A 185 20.06 9.61 3.03
N ASP A 186 19.48 10.24 2.00
CA ASP A 186 18.12 9.93 1.53
C ASP A 186 18.00 8.45 1.16
N PHE A 187 16.85 7.85 1.49
CA PHE A 187 16.47 6.54 0.99
C PHE A 187 16.13 6.63 -0.49
N LYS A 188 16.77 5.81 -1.33
CA LYS A 188 16.56 5.81 -2.78
C LYS A 188 15.79 4.57 -3.19
N ALA A 189 14.77 4.78 -4.03
CA ALA A 189 14.02 3.71 -4.66
C ALA A 189 13.82 3.99 -6.15
N GLN A 190 13.66 2.92 -6.93
CA GLN A 190 13.23 3.00 -8.32
C GLN A 190 11.82 2.44 -8.44
N LEU A 191 10.91 3.19 -9.04
CA LEU A 191 9.56 2.77 -9.36
C LEU A 191 9.53 2.24 -10.80
N LEU A 192 9.04 1.01 -10.95
CA LEU A 192 8.88 0.32 -12.22
C LEU A 192 7.40 0.11 -12.51
N TYR A 193 7.03 0.18 -13.78
CA TYR A 193 5.75 -0.31 -14.30
C TYR A 193 6.03 -1.10 -15.57
N GLN A 194 5.51 -2.33 -15.65
CA GLN A 194 5.80 -3.29 -16.71
C GLN A 194 7.30 -3.48 -16.93
N GLN A 195 8.05 -3.54 -15.82
CA GLN A 195 9.51 -3.71 -15.80
C GLN A 195 10.30 -2.55 -16.44
N LEU A 196 9.63 -1.42 -16.72
CA LEU A 196 10.25 -0.21 -17.25
C LEU A 196 10.24 0.90 -16.18
N PRO A 197 11.27 1.77 -16.14
CA PRO A 197 11.28 2.93 -15.27
C PRO A 197 10.04 3.82 -15.43
N ARG A 198 9.32 4.06 -14.33
CA ARG A 198 8.14 4.92 -14.34
C ARG A 198 8.54 6.36 -14.04
N LYS A 199 8.75 7.13 -15.11
CA LYS A 199 9.21 8.52 -15.06
C LYS A 199 8.11 9.49 -14.63
N ASN A 200 8.50 10.59 -13.97
CA ASN A 200 7.61 11.69 -13.58
C ASN A 200 6.33 11.23 -12.86
N ALA A 201 6.40 10.14 -12.11
CA ALA A 201 5.29 9.59 -11.37
C ALA A 201 5.23 10.22 -9.98
N GLN A 202 4.03 10.55 -9.51
CA GLN A 202 3.83 10.92 -8.12
C GLN A 202 4.13 9.72 -7.21
N VAL A 203 4.89 9.98 -6.15
CA VAL A 203 5.11 9.05 -5.03
C VAL A 203 4.63 9.76 -3.79
N GLU A 204 3.59 9.20 -3.16
CA GLU A 204 3.11 9.66 -1.87
C GLU A 204 3.93 8.97 -0.76
N VAL A 205 4.51 9.78 0.12
CA VAL A 205 5.33 9.27 1.22
C VAL A 205 4.63 9.57 2.53
N PHE A 206 4.36 8.52 3.29
CA PHE A 206 3.90 8.59 4.67
C PHE A 206 5.10 8.36 5.59
N GLU A 207 5.41 9.36 6.40
CA GLU A 207 6.45 9.36 7.42
C GLU A 207 5.77 9.23 8.78
N ARG A 208 6.01 8.13 9.51
CA ARG A 208 5.43 7.85 10.84
C ARG A 208 6.52 7.95 11.90
N ASP A 209 6.31 8.81 12.90
CA ASP A 209 7.24 8.98 14.02
C ASP A 209 7.07 7.87 15.09
N PRO A 210 7.99 7.76 16.08
CA PRO A 210 7.89 6.78 17.16
C PRO A 210 6.60 6.87 18.00
N GLU A 211 5.96 8.04 18.04
CA GLU A 211 4.68 8.28 18.71
C GLU A 211 3.46 7.91 17.84
N GLY A 212 3.66 7.57 16.57
CA GLY A 212 2.62 7.17 15.63
C GLY A 212 1.90 8.34 14.92
N LEU A 213 2.44 9.56 14.98
CA LEU A 213 2.00 10.68 14.18
C LEU A 213 2.50 10.52 12.74
N VAL A 214 1.62 10.76 11.78
CA VAL A 214 1.91 10.57 10.36
C VAL A 214 1.95 11.90 9.65
N ARG A 215 3.06 12.18 8.98
CA ARG A 215 3.22 13.27 8.03
C ARG A 215 3.21 12.71 6.61
N ILE A 216 2.52 13.39 5.70
CA ILE A 216 2.44 12.99 4.29
C ILE A 216 3.06 14.08 3.44
N PHE A 217 3.84 13.66 2.44
CA PHE A 217 4.37 14.56 1.43
C PHE A 217 4.49 13.86 0.08
N MET A 218 4.47 14.65 -0.99
CA MET A 218 4.54 14.16 -2.36
C MET A 218 5.94 14.36 -2.93
N LEU A 219 6.46 13.33 -3.56
CA LEU A 219 7.67 13.37 -4.37
C LEU A 219 7.34 12.99 -5.82
N ARG A 220 8.31 13.17 -6.72
CA ARG A 220 8.23 12.69 -8.09
C ARG A 220 9.45 11.88 -8.47
N THR A 221 9.22 10.83 -9.25
CA THR A 221 10.32 10.09 -9.87
C THR A 221 10.96 10.89 -11.00
N ASN A 222 12.27 10.72 -11.17
CA ASN A 222 13.02 11.33 -12.26
C ASN A 222 12.91 10.54 -13.58
N GLU A 223 13.72 10.91 -14.58
CA GLU A 223 13.78 10.24 -15.89
C GLU A 223 14.20 8.77 -15.84
N ASP A 224 14.83 8.31 -14.77
CA ASP A 224 15.19 6.91 -14.56
C ASP A 224 14.18 6.19 -13.65
N GLY A 225 13.03 6.81 -13.38
CA GLY A 225 12.01 6.28 -12.47
C GLY A 225 12.47 6.27 -11.00
N ARG A 226 13.49 7.03 -10.62
CA ARG A 226 14.06 7.04 -9.27
C ARG A 226 13.52 8.17 -8.43
N VAL A 227 13.35 7.91 -7.13
CA VAL A 227 12.96 8.88 -6.10
C VAL A 227 13.95 8.84 -4.94
N SER A 228 14.29 10.01 -4.41
CA SER A 228 15.08 10.18 -3.19
C SER A 228 14.15 10.66 -2.08
N VAL A 229 14.02 9.87 -1.02
CA VAL A 229 13.14 10.11 0.12
C VAL A 229 13.97 10.61 1.30
N PRO A 230 13.74 11.84 1.79
CA PRO A 230 14.35 12.30 3.03
C PRO A 230 13.89 11.42 4.19
N ILE A 231 14.82 10.89 4.97
CA ILE A 231 14.55 9.96 6.06
C ILE A 231 15.12 10.44 7.39
N LYS A 232 14.48 10.03 8.50
CA LYS A 232 14.84 10.37 9.87
C LYS A 232 15.11 9.11 10.70
N PRO A 233 16.10 9.13 11.61
CA PRO A 233 16.32 8.03 12.54
C PRO A 233 15.08 7.74 13.40
N GLY A 234 14.71 6.47 13.53
CA GLY A 234 13.60 5.99 14.35
C GLY A 234 12.22 6.07 13.70
N PHE A 235 12.13 6.53 12.45
CA PHE A 235 10.86 6.70 11.74
C PHE A 235 10.57 5.50 10.83
N ASP A 236 9.28 5.23 10.66
CA ASP A 236 8.78 4.29 9.65
C ASP A 236 8.30 5.05 8.42
N TYR A 237 8.45 4.42 7.25
CA TYR A 237 8.06 4.99 5.97
C TYR A 237 7.17 4.02 5.20
N LEU A 238 6.15 4.56 4.55
CA LEU A 238 5.36 3.92 3.50
C LEU A 238 5.45 4.79 2.24
N LEU A 239 5.91 4.21 1.14
CA LEU A 239 5.85 4.80 -0.18
C LEU A 239 4.66 4.19 -0.92
N ASP A 240 3.80 5.03 -1.49
CA ASP A 240 2.67 4.64 -2.33
C ASP A 240 2.79 5.27 -3.72
N ALA A 241 2.49 4.48 -4.76
CA ALA A 241 2.33 4.99 -6.10
C ALA A 241 1.32 4.15 -6.88
N VAL A 242 0.42 4.83 -7.59
CA VAL A 242 -0.69 4.19 -8.31
C VAL A 242 -0.51 4.37 -9.81
N VAL A 243 -0.67 3.32 -10.59
CA VAL A 243 -0.91 3.40 -12.04
C VAL A 243 -2.41 3.32 -12.26
N LEU A 244 -2.97 4.18 -13.11
CA LEU A 244 -4.34 4.08 -13.58
C LEU A 244 -4.33 3.89 -15.09
N ARG A 245 -4.98 2.84 -15.59
CA ARG A 245 -5.08 2.56 -17.03
C ARG A 245 -6.51 2.26 -17.44
N GLU A 246 -6.83 2.58 -18.68
CA GLU A 246 -8.12 2.26 -19.28
C GLU A 246 -8.19 0.76 -19.58
N VAL A 247 -9.38 0.18 -19.35
CA VAL A 247 -9.67 -1.20 -19.72
C VAL A 247 -10.89 -1.22 -20.63
N THR A 248 -10.86 -2.09 -21.63
CA THR A 248 -12.03 -2.42 -22.44
C THR A 248 -12.78 -3.53 -21.72
N PRO A 249 -14.01 -3.30 -21.25
CA PRO A 249 -14.72 -4.29 -20.45
C PRO A 249 -15.18 -5.45 -21.33
N ASP A 250 -14.95 -6.69 -20.88
CA ASP A 250 -15.39 -7.91 -21.59
C ASP A 250 -16.92 -8.10 -21.57
N THR A 251 -17.61 -7.39 -20.66
CA THR A 251 -19.07 -7.41 -20.52
C THR A 251 -19.58 -5.98 -20.33
N LYS A 252 -20.88 -5.74 -20.56
CA LYS A 252 -21.50 -4.41 -20.38
C LYS A 252 -21.27 -3.81 -18.99
N ASP A 253 -21.16 -4.66 -17.97
CA ASP A 253 -20.97 -4.26 -16.56
C ASP A 253 -19.54 -4.52 -16.07
N GLY A 254 -18.59 -4.69 -16.99
CA GLY A 254 -17.17 -4.90 -16.69
C GLY A 254 -16.46 -3.62 -16.22
N ALA A 255 -15.25 -3.80 -15.68
CA ALA A 255 -14.40 -2.68 -15.28
C ALA A 255 -13.91 -1.90 -16.51
N VAL A 256 -13.97 -0.58 -16.42
CA VAL A 256 -13.54 0.36 -17.47
C VAL A 256 -12.21 1.05 -17.13
N TRP A 257 -11.77 0.86 -15.89
CA TRP A 257 -10.51 1.34 -15.32
C TRP A 257 -9.85 0.19 -14.58
N GLU A 258 -8.52 0.22 -14.58
CA GLU A 258 -7.69 -0.64 -13.74
C GLU A 258 -6.67 0.20 -12.99
N SER A 259 -6.58 0.00 -11.68
CA SER A 259 -5.55 0.62 -10.84
C SER A 259 -4.57 -0.40 -10.28
N LEU A 260 -3.29 -0.05 -10.30
CA LEU A 260 -2.20 -0.89 -9.83
C LEU A 260 -1.44 -0.14 -8.74
N TRP A 261 -1.45 -0.66 -7.53
CA TRP A 261 -0.95 0.00 -6.34
C TRP A 261 0.39 -0.60 -5.93
N ALA A 262 1.48 0.16 -6.09
CA ALA A 262 2.78 -0.21 -5.55
C ALA A 262 2.94 0.39 -4.15
N ALA A 263 3.30 -0.45 -3.18
CA ALA A 263 3.61 -0.03 -1.82
C ALA A 263 4.97 -0.55 -1.38
N LEU A 264 5.76 0.27 -0.69
CA LEU A 264 7.01 -0.15 -0.05
C LEU A 264 7.10 0.42 1.36
N THR A 265 7.30 -0.46 2.35
CA THR A 265 7.47 -0.08 3.75
C THR A 265 8.83 -0.47 4.31
N PHE A 266 9.33 0.35 5.22
CA PHE A 266 10.56 0.09 5.96
C PHE A 266 10.64 1.00 7.20
N SER A 267 11.60 0.71 8.08
CA SER A 267 11.96 1.56 9.22
C SER A 267 13.41 1.99 9.12
N VAL A 268 13.73 3.11 9.78
CA VAL A 268 15.08 3.65 9.88
C VAL A 268 15.54 3.52 11.33
N PRO A 269 16.71 2.93 11.62
CA PRO A 269 17.19 2.75 12.99
C PRO A 269 17.31 4.08 13.78
N SER A 270 17.00 4.08 15.07
CA SER A 270 16.98 5.28 15.94
C SER A 270 18.34 5.91 16.29
N ARG A 271 19.45 5.24 15.93
CA ARG A 271 20.82 5.41 16.48
C ARG A 271 21.00 4.89 17.90
#